data_AF-X1T5Q4-F1
#
_entry.id   AF-X1T5Q4-F1
#
_cell.length_a   1.000
_cell.length_b   1.000
_cell.length_c   1.000
_cell.angle_alpha   90.00
_cell.angle_beta   90.00
_cell.angle_gamma   90.00
#
_symmetry.space_group_name_H-M   'P 1'
#
loop_
_entity.id
_entity.type
_entity.pdbx_description
1 polymer ?
#
loop_
_entity_poly.entity_id
_entity_poly.type
_entity_poly.pdbx_seq_one_letter_code
_entity_poly.pdbx_strand_id
1 'polypeptide(L)'
;PGLYNNLGEDVVDYIKKIEGYQEIFGEIRFCECPECRSIFSPAAYFVDLMRFINKEIPTNTLNHRRGDLEKIELSCENTKTLVPYIELVNEVLESKLGVTETDRDKPYEDLLAAKYPFTMPFNLHLERIRVFIEHFESTLSEIYDLFSIDKTSD
;
A
#
# COMPACT_ATOMS: atom_id res chain seq x y z
N PRO A 1 24.12 10.22 13.02
CA PRO A 1 23.93 11.50 12.29
C PRO A 1 22.46 11.93 12.32
N GLY A 2 22.06 12.49 13.46
CA GLY A 2 20.69 12.66 13.92
C GLY A 2 20.00 13.98 13.61
N LEU A 3 18.74 14.02 14.03
CA LEU A 3 17.77 15.12 13.91
C LEU A 3 18.19 16.49 14.45
N TYR A 4 19.35 16.60 15.11
CA TYR A 4 19.83 17.81 15.80
C TYR A 4 21.02 18.49 15.13
N ASN A 5 21.46 18.07 13.94
CA ASN A 5 22.52 18.79 13.22
C ASN A 5 22.16 20.26 12.88
N ASN A 6 20.88 20.66 13.04
CA ASN A 6 20.38 22.00 12.73
C ASN A 6 19.85 22.78 13.95
N LEU A 7 19.81 22.19 15.15
CA LEU A 7 19.40 22.90 16.37
C LEU A 7 20.64 23.15 17.21
N GLY A 8 20.90 24.42 17.53
CA GLY A 8 22.02 24.78 18.37
C GLY A 8 21.87 24.19 19.78
N GLU A 9 23.01 23.91 20.41
CA GLU A 9 23.10 23.37 21.77
C GLU A 9 22.37 24.27 22.80
N ASP A 10 22.29 25.56 22.50
CA ASP A 10 21.54 26.59 23.23
C ASP A 10 20.03 26.32 23.29
N VAL A 11 19.44 25.83 22.19
CA VAL A 11 17.99 25.54 22.12
C VAL A 11 17.68 24.28 22.93
N VAL A 12 18.55 23.27 22.86
CA VAL A 12 18.41 22.04 23.66
C VAL A 12 18.49 22.36 25.15
N ASP A 13 19.45 23.20 25.55
CA ASP A 13 19.61 23.65 26.93
C ASP A 13 18.45 24.52 27.41
N TYR A 14 17.86 25.33 26.54
CA TYR A 14 16.66 26.09 26.86
C TYR A 14 15.47 25.15 27.16
N ILE A 15 15.21 24.16 26.29
CA ILE A 15 14.08 23.24 26.47
C ILE A 15 14.22 22.42 27.76
N LYS A 16 15.45 21.98 28.10
CA LYS A 16 15.72 21.29 29.36
C LYS A 16 15.46 22.13 30.60
N LYS A 17 15.55 23.47 30.50
CA LYS A 17 15.29 24.40 31.60
C LYS A 17 13.80 24.70 31.81
N ILE A 18 12.92 24.27 30.91
CA ILE A 18 11.48 24.48 31.06
C ILE A 18 10.98 23.54 32.16
N GLU A 19 10.58 24.12 33.28
CA GLU A 19 10.01 23.40 34.42
C GLU A 19 8.73 22.65 34.02
N GLY A 20 8.59 21.40 34.48
CA GLY A 20 7.43 20.56 34.18
C GLY A 20 7.33 20.04 32.74
N TYR A 21 8.24 20.40 31.82
CA TYR A 21 8.14 19.96 30.42
C TYR A 21 8.22 18.43 30.29
N GLN A 22 9.17 17.79 30.97
CA GLN A 22 9.30 16.33 30.98
C GLN A 22 8.12 15.63 31.68
N GLU A 23 7.44 16.31 32.60
CA GLU A 23 6.28 15.76 33.31
C GLU A 23 5.04 15.74 32.40
N ILE A 24 4.88 16.77 31.55
CA ILE A 24 3.73 16.90 30.63
C ILE A 24 3.92 16.04 29.38
N PHE A 25 5.14 16.02 28.82
CA PHE A 25 5.42 15.41 27.51
C PHE A 25 6.23 14.13 27.58
N GLY A 26 6.64 13.71 28.78
CA GLY A 26 7.47 12.53 29.02
C GLY A 26 8.97 12.78 28.79
N GLU A 27 9.76 11.71 28.84
CA GLU A 27 11.20 11.77 28.57
C GLU A 27 11.45 12.27 27.14
N ILE A 28 11.99 13.49 27.04
CA ILE A 28 12.41 14.06 25.77
C ILE A 28 13.63 13.26 25.30
N ARG A 29 13.41 12.33 24.38
CA ARG A 29 14.49 11.68 23.67
C ARG A 29 14.98 12.64 22.59
N PHE A 30 15.99 13.42 22.94
CA PHE A 30 16.81 14.15 21.98
C PHE A 30 17.59 13.11 21.15
N CYS A 31 16.91 12.44 20.22
CA CYS A 31 17.40 11.27 19.53
C CYS A 31 18.20 11.61 18.27
N GLU A 32 19.19 10.76 17.96
CA GLU A 32 19.54 10.45 16.57
C GLU A 32 18.44 9.55 15.97
N CYS A 33 17.23 10.08 15.85
CA CYS A 33 16.16 9.32 15.23
C CYS A 33 16.41 9.15 13.73
N PRO A 34 16.04 8.00 13.16
CA PRO A 34 15.99 7.87 11.71
C PRO A 34 14.99 8.87 11.13
N GLU A 35 15.28 9.40 9.95
CA GLU A 35 14.53 10.45 9.25
C GLU A 35 12.99 10.26 9.24
N CYS A 36 12.50 9.02 9.19
CA CYS A 36 11.08 8.69 9.27
C CYS A 36 10.37 9.19 10.53
N ARG A 37 11.09 9.34 11.66
CA ARG A 37 10.57 9.88 12.93
C ARG A 37 10.83 11.38 13.09
N SER A 38 11.30 12.04 12.04
CA SER A 38 11.47 13.50 12.03
C SER A 38 10.12 14.20 12.02
N ILE A 39 10.06 15.39 12.62
CA ILE A 39 8.92 16.32 12.41
C ILE A 39 8.84 16.81 10.95
N PHE A 40 9.92 16.65 10.18
CA PHE A 40 10.00 16.96 8.76
C PHE A 40 9.89 15.71 7.87
N SER A 41 9.48 14.57 8.44
CA SER A 41 9.40 13.32 7.68
C SER A 41 8.19 13.30 6.74
N PRO A 42 8.17 12.42 5.73
CA PRO A 42 6.99 12.22 4.90
C PRO A 42 5.75 11.80 5.70
N ALA A 43 5.93 11.02 6.77
CA ALA A 43 4.85 10.62 7.67
C ALA A 43 4.28 11.82 8.46
N ALA A 44 5.13 12.74 8.92
CA ALA A 44 4.68 13.97 9.57
C ALA A 44 3.89 14.86 8.59
N TYR A 45 4.39 15.00 7.35
CA TYR A 45 3.68 15.72 6.29
C TYR A 45 2.31 15.09 5.98
N PHE A 46 2.22 13.76 5.94
CA PHE A 46 0.94 13.05 5.74
C PHE A 46 -0.07 13.38 6.85
N VAL A 47 0.34 13.34 8.12
CA VAL A 47 -0.54 13.69 9.25
C VAL A 47 -1.01 15.13 9.18
N ASP A 48 -0.12 16.06 8.86
CA ASP A 48 -0.46 17.48 8.69
C ASP A 48 -1.45 17.69 7.54
N LEU A 49 -1.27 16.99 6.42
CA LEU A 49 -2.18 17.04 5.29
C LEU A 49 -3.55 16.46 5.64
N MET A 50 -3.61 15.32 6.33
CA MET A 50 -4.88 14.74 6.79
C MET A 50 -5.60 15.67 7.76
N ARG A 51 -4.87 16.28 8.70
CA ARG A 51 -5.40 17.29 9.62
C ARG A 51 -5.93 18.51 8.88
N PHE A 52 -5.19 19.01 7.89
CA PHE A 52 -5.59 20.14 7.06
C PHE A 52 -6.88 19.81 6.28
N ILE A 53 -6.94 18.67 5.60
CA ILE A 53 -8.13 18.23 4.85
C ILE A 53 -9.35 18.15 5.77
N ASN A 54 -9.19 17.52 6.94
CA ASN A 54 -10.29 17.35 7.89
C ASN A 54 -10.79 18.67 8.49
N LYS A 55 -9.91 19.67 8.64
CA LYS A 55 -10.26 20.97 9.22
C LYS A 55 -10.80 21.96 8.19
N GLU A 56 -10.16 22.06 7.04
CA GLU A 56 -10.40 23.11 6.05
C GLU A 56 -11.38 22.69 4.95
N ILE A 57 -11.63 21.39 4.79
CA ILE A 57 -12.56 20.85 3.77
C ILE A 57 -13.72 20.13 4.49
N PRO A 58 -14.76 20.87 4.94
CA PRO A 58 -15.86 20.33 5.75
C PRO A 58 -16.74 19.32 4.99
N THR A 59 -16.75 19.36 3.65
CA THR A 59 -17.49 18.40 2.81
C THR A 59 -16.60 17.27 2.27
N ASN A 60 -15.41 17.05 2.85
CA ASN A 60 -14.54 16.00 2.35
C ASN A 60 -15.17 14.62 2.60
N THR A 61 -15.17 13.78 1.56
CA THR A 61 -15.60 12.38 1.63
C THR A 61 -14.39 11.45 1.60
N LEU A 62 -13.22 11.95 2.00
CA LEU A 62 -11.97 11.20 1.85
C LEU A 62 -12.01 9.92 2.68
N ASN A 63 -12.42 9.99 3.95
CA ASN A 63 -12.52 8.82 4.80
C ASN A 63 -13.52 7.77 4.25
N HIS A 64 -14.63 8.21 3.67
CA HIS A 64 -15.57 7.28 3.02
C HIS A 64 -14.97 6.59 1.78
N ARG A 65 -14.20 7.33 0.97
CA ARG A 65 -13.57 6.80 -0.24
C ARG A 65 -12.32 5.97 0.06
N ARG A 66 -11.50 6.39 1.01
CA ARG A 66 -10.18 5.85 1.37
C ARG A 66 -10.01 5.83 2.89
N GLY A 67 -10.83 5.02 3.57
CA GLY A 67 -10.76 4.87 5.03
C GLY A 67 -9.53 4.11 5.51
N ASP A 68 -8.84 3.43 4.60
CA ASP A 68 -7.52 2.83 4.81
C ASP A 68 -6.46 3.88 5.19
N LEU A 69 -6.56 5.11 4.68
CA LEU A 69 -5.58 6.18 4.97
C LEU A 69 -5.58 6.59 6.45
N GLU A 70 -6.70 6.48 7.18
CA GLU A 70 -6.72 6.76 8.62
C GLU A 70 -6.11 5.64 9.45
N LYS A 71 -6.05 4.43 8.89
CA LYS A 71 -5.57 3.22 9.57
C LYS A 71 -4.14 2.86 9.22
N ILE A 72 -3.54 3.56 8.26
CA ILE A 72 -2.17 3.30 7.82
C ILE A 72 -1.21 3.47 9.00
N GLU A 73 -0.36 2.47 9.22
CA GLU A 73 0.64 2.53 10.27
C GLU A 73 1.76 3.49 9.86
N LEU A 74 2.07 4.47 10.72
CA LEU A 74 3.14 5.45 10.49
C LEU A 74 4.51 4.88 10.88
N SER A 75 4.92 3.81 10.20
CA SER A 75 6.19 3.13 10.41
C SER A 75 7.26 3.58 9.41
N CYS A 76 8.53 3.37 9.76
CA CYS A 76 9.64 3.65 8.85
C CYS A 76 9.61 2.76 7.61
N GLU A 77 9.11 1.53 7.75
CA GLU A 77 8.92 0.58 6.66
C GLU A 77 7.90 1.12 5.66
N ASN A 78 6.71 1.52 6.14
CA ASN A 78 5.65 2.09 5.28
C ASN A 78 6.06 3.41 4.60
N THR A 79 7.07 4.11 5.14
CA THR A 79 7.56 5.38 4.57
C THR A 79 8.64 5.18 3.50
N LYS A 80 9.43 4.10 3.59
CA LYS A 80 10.69 3.94 2.81
C LYS A 80 10.68 2.74 1.87
N THR A 81 9.87 1.73 2.15
CA THR A 81 9.79 0.54 1.31
C THR A 81 9.10 0.89 -0.01
N LEU A 82 9.75 0.56 -1.12
CA LEU A 82 9.17 0.73 -2.45
C LEU A 82 8.13 -0.36 -2.68
N VAL A 83 6.93 0.05 -3.06
CA VAL A 83 5.82 -0.84 -3.42
C VAL A 83 5.36 -0.51 -4.85
N PRO A 84 5.11 -1.51 -5.71
CA PRO A 84 4.52 -1.28 -7.02
C PRO A 84 3.17 -0.57 -6.90
N TYR A 85 3.00 0.53 -7.65
CA TYR A 85 1.77 1.31 -7.60
C TYR A 85 0.52 0.47 -7.94
N ILE A 86 0.63 -0.45 -8.90
CA ILE A 86 -0.48 -1.30 -9.33
C ILE A 86 -0.97 -2.24 -8.23
N GLU A 87 -0.09 -2.68 -7.34
CA GLU A 87 -0.44 -3.55 -6.22
C GLU A 87 -1.37 -2.80 -5.25
N LEU A 88 -1.01 -1.57 -4.89
CA LEU A 88 -1.83 -0.72 -4.03
C LEU A 88 -3.19 -0.40 -4.65
N VAL A 89 -3.25 -0.21 -5.98
CA VAL A 89 -4.52 0.00 -6.68
C VAL A 89 -5.40 -1.23 -6.60
N ASN A 90 -4.86 -2.41 -6.88
CA ASN A 90 -5.61 -3.66 -6.82
C ASN A 90 -6.08 -3.96 -5.39
N GLU A 91 -5.23 -3.79 -4.39
CA GLU A 91 -5.58 -3.96 -2.97
C GLU A 91 -6.76 -3.07 -2.56
N VAL A 92 -6.73 -1.79 -2.97
CA VAL A 92 -7.82 -0.85 -2.67
C VAL A 92 -9.12 -1.22 -3.39
N LEU A 93 -9.04 -1.69 -4.64
CA LEU A 93 -10.21 -2.15 -5.40
C LEU A 93 -10.80 -3.43 -4.81
N GLU A 94 -9.97 -4.40 -4.45
CA GLU A 94 -10.36 -5.64 -3.77
C GLU A 94 -11.02 -5.33 -2.41
N SER A 95 -10.44 -4.43 -1.63
CA SER A 95 -11.02 -3.96 -0.36
C SER A 95 -12.43 -3.39 -0.54
N LYS A 96 -12.68 -2.65 -1.62
CA LYS A 96 -14.01 -2.09 -1.93
C LYS A 96 -15.05 -3.15 -2.31
N LEU A 97 -14.62 -4.30 -2.81
CA LEU A 97 -15.49 -5.44 -3.10
C LEU A 97 -15.78 -6.28 -1.85
N GLY A 98 -15.23 -5.92 -0.69
CA GLY A 98 -15.46 -6.61 0.58
C GLY A 98 -14.63 -7.88 0.73
N VAL A 99 -13.47 -7.93 0.06
CA VAL A 99 -12.53 -9.05 0.16
C VAL A 99 -11.90 -9.09 1.55
N THR A 100 -12.01 -10.24 2.20
CA THR A 100 -11.22 -10.56 3.38
C THR A 100 -9.98 -11.35 2.97
N GLU A 101 -8.94 -11.34 3.79
CA GLU A 101 -7.70 -12.10 3.56
C GLU A 101 -7.94 -13.59 3.26
N THR A 102 -9.06 -14.15 3.70
CA THR A 102 -9.46 -15.54 3.49
C THR A 102 -10.02 -15.83 2.10
N ASP A 103 -10.56 -14.82 1.40
CA ASP A 103 -11.38 -14.97 0.19
C ASP A 103 -10.81 -14.13 -0.97
N ARG A 104 -9.48 -14.11 -1.15
CA ARG A 104 -8.82 -13.29 -2.18
C ARG A 104 -9.27 -13.60 -3.62
N ASP A 105 -9.73 -14.83 -3.86
CA ASP A 105 -10.16 -15.26 -5.20
C ASP A 105 -11.61 -14.85 -5.53
N LYS A 106 -12.41 -14.49 -4.52
CA LYS A 106 -13.84 -14.20 -4.67
C LYS A 106 -14.17 -13.07 -5.66
N PRO A 107 -13.46 -11.92 -5.68
CA PRO A 107 -13.69 -10.89 -6.71
C PRO A 107 -13.53 -11.42 -8.12
N TYR A 108 -12.56 -12.30 -8.31
CA TYR A 108 -12.23 -12.84 -9.61
C TYR A 108 -13.29 -13.84 -10.07
N GLU A 109 -13.96 -14.54 -9.15
CA GLU A 109 -15.16 -15.32 -9.44
C GLU A 109 -16.34 -14.43 -9.85
N ASP A 110 -16.57 -13.31 -9.15
CA ASP A 110 -17.63 -12.36 -9.51
C ASP A 110 -17.37 -11.71 -10.89
N LEU A 111 -16.10 -11.42 -11.21
CA LEU A 111 -15.69 -10.89 -12.51
C LEU A 111 -15.87 -11.88 -13.67
N LEU A 112 -15.88 -13.19 -13.40
CA LEU A 112 -16.21 -14.21 -14.41
C LEU A 112 -17.69 -14.17 -14.81
N ALA A 113 -18.56 -13.80 -13.87
CA ALA A 113 -20.00 -13.72 -14.11
C ALA A 113 -20.45 -12.39 -14.74
N ALA A 114 -19.57 -11.39 -14.77
CA ALA A 114 -19.91 -10.05 -15.20
C ALA A 114 -20.04 -9.94 -16.74
N LYS A 115 -21.11 -9.26 -17.19
CA LYS A 115 -21.51 -9.19 -18.61
C LYS A 115 -20.93 -7.97 -19.36
N TYR A 116 -20.46 -6.95 -18.64
CA TYR A 116 -19.94 -5.70 -19.18
C TYR A 116 -18.91 -5.13 -18.19
N PRO A 117 -17.83 -4.44 -18.64
CA PRO A 117 -17.48 -3.98 -20.00
C PRO A 117 -16.96 -5.06 -20.96
N PHE A 118 -16.76 -4.71 -22.24
CA PHE A 118 -16.38 -5.64 -23.34
C PHE A 118 -15.06 -6.41 -23.15
N THR A 119 -14.26 -6.07 -22.15
CA THR A 119 -13.08 -6.84 -21.72
C THR A 119 -13.41 -7.97 -20.74
N MET A 120 -14.70 -8.18 -20.42
CA MET A 120 -15.22 -9.26 -19.58
C MET A 120 -15.84 -10.39 -20.40
N PRO A 121 -15.86 -11.62 -19.86
CA PRO A 121 -15.47 -12.02 -18.50
C PRO A 121 -13.96 -12.11 -18.29
N PHE A 122 -13.46 -11.57 -17.16
CA PHE A 122 -12.05 -11.67 -16.78
C PHE A 122 -11.81 -12.96 -16.02
N ASN A 123 -10.94 -13.83 -16.54
CA ASN A 123 -10.55 -15.08 -15.88
C ASN A 123 -9.09 -15.01 -15.43
N LEU A 124 -8.87 -14.83 -14.13
CA LEU A 124 -7.53 -14.69 -13.56
C LEU A 124 -6.63 -15.90 -13.85
N HIS A 125 -7.16 -17.11 -13.74
CA HIS A 125 -6.38 -18.33 -13.97
C HIS A 125 -5.98 -18.49 -15.43
N LEU A 126 -6.89 -18.20 -16.37
CA LEU A 126 -6.60 -18.28 -17.79
C LEU A 126 -5.54 -17.25 -18.21
N GLU A 127 -5.64 -16.02 -17.73
CA GLU A 127 -4.66 -14.98 -18.04
C GLU A 127 -3.29 -15.32 -17.43
N ARG A 128 -3.24 -15.88 -16.22
CA ARG A 128 -1.98 -16.38 -15.64
C ARG A 128 -1.35 -17.48 -16.48
N ILE A 129 -2.14 -18.43 -16.99
CA ILE A 129 -1.65 -19.49 -17.88
C ILE A 129 -1.10 -18.89 -19.17
N ARG A 130 -1.81 -17.94 -19.79
CA ARG A 130 -1.36 -17.28 -21.03
C ARG A 130 -0.04 -16.56 -20.85
N VAL A 131 0.08 -15.74 -19.80
CA VAL A 131 1.32 -15.02 -19.46
C VAL A 131 2.47 -16.00 -19.20
N PHE A 132 2.20 -17.12 -18.53
CA PHE A 132 3.22 -18.13 -18.26
C PHE A 132 3.69 -18.81 -19.55
N ILE A 133 2.78 -19.21 -20.44
CA ILE A 133 3.12 -19.83 -21.73
C ILE A 133 3.91 -18.87 -22.61
N GLU A 134 3.51 -17.59 -22.66
CA GLU A 134 4.21 -16.53 -23.39
C GLU A 134 5.63 -16.32 -22.85
N HIS A 135 5.83 -16.39 -21.53
CA HIS A 135 7.15 -16.33 -20.92
C HIS A 135 8.10 -17.45 -21.38
N PHE A 136 7.57 -18.63 -21.72
CA PHE A 136 8.34 -19.74 -22.27
C PHE A 136 8.42 -19.73 -23.81
N GLU A 137 8.01 -18.64 -24.46
CA GLU A 137 8.02 -18.48 -25.92
C GLU A 137 7.25 -19.59 -26.66
N SER A 138 6.22 -20.16 -26.02
CA SER A 138 5.40 -21.22 -26.58
C SER A 138 3.97 -20.73 -26.84
N THR A 139 3.15 -21.57 -27.48
CA THR A 139 1.73 -21.31 -27.69
C THR A 139 0.87 -22.41 -27.07
N LEU A 140 -0.38 -22.07 -26.76
CA LEU A 140 -1.33 -23.06 -26.26
C LEU A 140 -1.56 -24.20 -27.27
N SER A 141 -1.43 -23.91 -28.58
CA SER A 141 -1.55 -24.92 -29.64
C SER A 141 -0.41 -25.93 -29.58
N GLU A 142 0.83 -25.49 -29.44
CA GLU A 142 2.00 -26.38 -29.34
C GLU A 142 1.90 -27.31 -28.14
N ILE A 143 1.45 -26.78 -27.00
CA ILE A 143 1.20 -27.58 -25.80
C ILE A 143 0.10 -28.61 -26.08
N TYR A 144 -1.00 -28.18 -26.71
CA TYR A 144 -2.09 -29.09 -27.05
C TYR A 144 -1.62 -30.22 -27.99
N ASP A 145 -0.81 -29.90 -28.99
CA ASP A 145 -0.26 -30.88 -29.93
C ASP A 145 0.67 -31.88 -29.22
N LEU A 146 1.51 -31.40 -28.30
CA LEU A 146 2.43 -32.24 -27.52
C LEU A 146 1.71 -33.22 -26.58
N PHE A 147 0.57 -32.82 -26.03
CA PHE A 147 -0.26 -33.67 -25.17
C PHE A 147 -1.38 -34.39 -25.93
N SER A 148 -1.54 -34.13 -27.23
CA SER A 148 -2.46 -34.89 -28.06
C SER A 148 -1.90 -36.29 -28.23
N ILE A 149 -2.57 -37.27 -27.60
CA ILE A 149 -2.24 -38.68 -27.82
C ILE A 149 -2.58 -38.96 -29.29
N ASP A 150 -1.57 -39.30 -30.09
CA ASP A 150 -1.77 -39.90 -31.39
C ASP A 150 -2.70 -41.11 -31.21
N LYS A 151 -3.96 -40.97 -31.60
CA LYS A 151 -4.91 -42.09 -31.74
C LYS A 151 -4.53 -43.01 -32.91
N THR A 152 -3.25 -43.09 -33.26
CA THR A 152 -2.72 -43.81 -34.40
C THR A 152 -1.58 -44.73 -33.98
N SER A 153 -1.86 -45.64 -33.06
CA SER A 153 -1.23 -46.97 -33.01
C SER A 153 -2.02 -47.86 -32.04
N ASP A 154 -2.65 -48.88 -32.64
CA ASP A 154 -3.51 -49.98 -32.12
C ASP A 154 -4.96 -49.68 -31.71
#